data_AF-A0A935D453-F1
#
_entry.id   AF-A0A935D453-F1
#
_cell.length_a   1.000
_cell.length_b   1.000
_cell.length_c   1.000
_cell.angle_alpha   90.00
_cell.angle_beta   90.00
_cell.angle_gamma   90.00
#
_symmetry.space_group_name_H-M   'P 1'
#
loop_
_entity.id
_entity.type
_entity.pdbx_description
1 polymer ?
#
loop_
_entity_poly.entity_id
_entity_poly.type
_entity_poly.pdbx_seq_one_letter_code
_entity_poly.pdbx_strand_id
1 'polypeptide(L)'
;MIYLSAELDIPRKPELVFQVLSDAAAYVAWVEGLVGVEHEGGPTFDEGSSFDVVFTYGKKKISATTYVTRLRPGALLALETRVRDKLVLMDRVELAPSSGGRGA
;
A
#
# COMPACT_ATOMS: atom_id res chain seq x y z
N MET A 1 0.72 -14.02 14.16
CA MET A 1 0.58 -13.30 12.88
C MET A 1 -0.77 -13.70 12.31
N ILE A 2 -1.65 -12.74 12.05
CA ILE A 2 -2.97 -13.00 11.44
C ILE A 2 -2.81 -12.71 9.95
N TYR A 3 -3.35 -13.60 9.11
CA TYR A 3 -3.39 -13.41 7.66
C TYR A 3 -4.84 -13.21 7.25
N LEU A 4 -5.11 -12.12 6.54
CA LEU A 4 -6.39 -11.84 5.93
C LEU A 4 -6.17 -11.68 4.43
N SER A 5 -7.10 -12.21 3.64
CA SER A 5 -7.12 -12.06 2.19
C SER A 5 -8.51 -11.61 1.79
N ALA A 6 -8.56 -10.67 0.86
CA ALA A 6 -9.78 -10.17 0.25
C ALA A 6 -9.51 -10.01 -1.26
N GLU A 7 -10.57 -10.17 -2.04
CA GLU A 7 -10.55 -9.99 -3.49
C GLU A 7 -11.62 -8.96 -3.84
N LEU A 8 -11.30 -8.07 -4.78
CA LEU A 8 -12.19 -7.00 -5.21
C LEU A 8 -12.07 -6.79 -6.71
N ASP A 9 -13.19 -6.90 -7.42
CA ASP A 9 -13.28 -6.51 -8.83
C ASP A 9 -13.38 -4.99 -8.94
N ILE A 10 -12.41 -4.37 -9.63
CA ILE A 10 -12.39 -2.94 -9.89
C ILE A 10 -12.64 -2.71 -11.38
N PRO A 11 -13.65 -1.91 -11.78
CA PRO A 11 -13.96 -1.64 -13.20
C PRO A 11 -12.98 -0.61 -13.80
N ARG A 12 -11.68 -0.86 -13.66
CA ARG A 12 -10.58 -0.04 -14.16
C ARG A 12 -9.45 -0.95 -14.64
N LYS A 13 -8.60 -0.42 -15.53
CA LYS A 13 -7.42 -1.16 -15.99
C LYS A 13 -6.41 -1.35 -14.84
N PRO A 14 -5.70 -2.48 -14.74
CA PRO A 14 -4.72 -2.75 -13.68
C PRO A 14 -3.69 -1.63 -13.49
N GLU A 15 -3.25 -0.99 -14.58
CA GLU A 15 -2.24 0.07 -14.53
C GLU A 15 -2.74 1.32 -13.80
N LEU A 16 -4.02 1.67 -13.97
CA LEU A 16 -4.63 2.82 -13.28
C LEU A 16 -4.83 2.53 -11.79
N VAL A 17 -5.22 1.30 -11.45
CA VAL A 17 -5.32 0.88 -10.04
C VAL A 17 -3.93 0.90 -9.41
N PHE A 18 -2.93 0.38 -10.11
CA PHE A 18 -1.55 0.37 -9.66
C PHE A 18 -1.01 1.77 -9.38
N GLN A 19 -1.28 2.75 -10.26
CA GLN A 19 -0.85 4.14 -10.06
C GLN A 19 -1.34 4.72 -8.73
N VAL A 20 -2.58 4.43 -8.32
CA VAL A 20 -3.12 4.86 -7.02
C VAL A 20 -2.45 4.12 -5.87
N LEU A 21 -2.25 2.80 -6.03
CA LEU A 21 -1.59 1.98 -5.02
C LEU A 21 -0.09 2.28 -4.89
N SER A 22 0.57 2.83 -5.90
CA SER A 22 1.98 3.20 -5.86
C SER A 22 2.21 4.68 -5.49
N ASP A 23 1.17 5.39 -5.04
CA ASP A 23 1.26 6.78 -4.59
C ASP A 23 1.02 6.86 -3.08
N ALA A 24 2.09 6.64 -2.31
CA ALA A 24 2.06 6.71 -0.85
C ALA A 24 1.59 8.09 -0.32
N ALA A 25 1.86 9.18 -1.04
CA ALA A 25 1.42 10.51 -0.62
C ALA A 25 -0.11 10.62 -0.64
N ALA A 26 -0.78 9.88 -1.53
CA ALA A 26 -2.24 9.82 -1.59
C ALA A 26 -2.88 8.96 -0.50
N TYR A 27 -2.12 8.12 0.21
CA TYR A 27 -2.69 7.15 1.16
C TYR A 27 -3.51 7.80 2.28
N VAL A 28 -3.10 8.98 2.76
CA VAL A 28 -3.82 9.69 3.85
C VAL A 28 -5.27 9.98 3.47
N ALA A 29 -5.59 10.07 2.18
CA ALA A 29 -6.95 10.38 1.71
C ALA A 29 -7.92 9.19 1.83
N TRP A 30 -7.42 7.95 1.93
CA TRP A 30 -8.27 6.75 1.83
C TRP A 30 -7.88 5.57 2.74
N VAL A 31 -6.69 5.59 3.35
CA VAL A 31 -6.29 4.59 4.36
C VAL A 31 -6.79 5.05 5.73
N GLU A 32 -7.76 4.31 6.27
CA GLU A 32 -8.32 4.62 7.58
C GLU A 32 -7.25 4.60 8.68
N GLY A 33 -7.25 5.65 9.52
CA GLY A 33 -6.33 5.78 10.63
C GLY A 33 -4.94 6.32 10.26
N LEU A 34 -4.58 6.40 8.97
CA LEU A 34 -3.36 7.08 8.53
C LEU A 34 -3.56 8.61 8.57
N VAL A 35 -2.63 9.34 9.18
CA VAL A 35 -2.74 10.80 9.39
C VAL A 35 -1.55 11.60 8.86
N GLY A 36 -0.51 10.92 8.38
CA GLY A 36 0.65 11.57 7.79
C GLY A 36 1.54 10.57 7.07
N VAL A 37 2.20 11.05 6.01
CA VAL A 37 3.20 10.34 5.24
C VAL A 37 4.34 11.30 4.97
N GLU A 38 5.56 10.93 5.35
CA GLU A 38 6.78 11.71 5.10
C GLU A 38 7.71 10.86 4.23
N HIS A 39 8.04 11.36 3.04
CA HIS A 39 9.06 10.77 2.19
C HIS A 39 10.40 11.45 2.48
N GLU A 40 11.36 10.72 3.03
CA GLU A 40 12.76 11.14 2.96
C GLU A 40 13.24 10.97 1.51
N GLY A 41 13.22 12.03 0.70
CA GLY A 41 13.99 12.09 -0.57
C GLY A 41 13.24 12.24 -1.90
N GLY A 42 11.94 12.50 -1.93
CA GLY A 42 11.20 12.70 -3.19
C GLY A 42 10.62 11.40 -3.80
N PRO A 43 10.02 11.45 -5.01
CA PRO A 43 8.78 10.74 -5.33
C PRO A 43 8.94 9.31 -5.85
N THR A 44 10.06 8.64 -5.65
CA THR A 44 10.24 7.30 -6.21
C THR A 44 9.76 6.22 -5.25
N PHE A 45 8.50 5.84 -5.41
CA PHE A 45 7.92 4.62 -4.86
C PHE A 45 8.44 3.41 -5.65
N ASP A 46 9.72 3.09 -5.44
CA ASP A 46 10.44 2.01 -6.12
C ASP A 46 10.66 0.82 -5.19
N GLU A 47 10.93 -0.35 -5.77
CA GLU A 47 11.37 -1.50 -4.97
C GLU A 47 12.65 -1.17 -4.20
N GLY A 48 12.67 -1.48 -2.90
CA GLY A 48 13.76 -1.15 -1.98
C GLY A 48 13.68 0.23 -1.33
N SER A 49 12.73 1.08 -1.76
CA SER A 49 12.48 2.37 -1.13
C SER A 49 11.73 2.23 0.21
N SER A 50 11.73 3.31 0.99
CA SER A 50 10.94 3.41 2.21
C SER A 50 10.34 4.81 2.39
N PHE A 51 9.28 4.89 3.17
CA PHE A 51 8.63 6.13 3.56
C PHE A 51 8.10 6.00 4.99
N ASP A 52 8.09 7.11 5.72
CA ASP A 52 7.57 7.15 7.07
C ASP A 52 6.07 7.45 7.06
N VAL A 53 5.37 6.78 7.95
CA VAL A 53 3.92 6.88 8.11
C VAL A 53 3.59 7.15 9.57
N VAL A 54 2.55 7.95 9.78
CA VAL A 54 1.98 8.18 11.11
C VAL A 54 0.53 7.73 11.10
N PHE A 55 0.21 6.76 11.95
CA PHE A 55 -1.15 6.28 12.13
C PHE A 55 -1.68 6.60 13.53
N THR A 56 -2.99 6.75 13.62
CA THR A 56 -3.72 6.96 14.86
C THR A 56 -4.45 5.68 15.24
N TYR A 57 -4.17 5.17 16.44
CA TYR A 57 -4.90 4.05 17.03
C TYR A 57 -5.51 4.49 18.36
N GLY A 58 -6.83 4.65 18.38
CA GLY A 58 -7.54 5.30 19.49
C GLY A 58 -7.07 6.75 19.67
N LYS A 59 -6.51 7.08 20.84
CA LYS A 59 -5.97 8.43 21.15
C LYS A 59 -4.46 8.56 20.93
N LYS A 60 -3.78 7.51 20.45
CA LYS A 60 -2.32 7.48 20.32
C LYS A 60 -1.91 7.62 18.86
N LYS A 61 -0.85 8.40 18.62
CA LYS A 61 -0.13 8.44 17.35
C LYS A 61 1.04 7.48 17.41
N ILE A 62 1.27 6.74 16.34
CA ILE A 62 2.37 5.80 16.21
C ILE A 62 3.06 6.09 14.88
N SER A 63 4.37 6.28 14.94
CA SER A 63 5.22 6.39 13.74
C SER A 63 5.74 5.00 13.37
N ALA A 64 5.74 4.72 12.07
CA ALA A 64 6.36 3.54 11.49
C ALA A 64 7.06 3.91 10.18
N THR A 65 7.94 3.03 9.75
CA THR A 65 8.55 3.07 8.43
C THR A 65 7.97 1.95 7.60
N THR A 66 7.50 2.29 6.41
CA THR A 66 6.99 1.34 5.41
C THR A 66 8.04 1.15 4.33
N TYR A 67 8.32 -0.10 3.99
CA TYR A 67 9.29 -0.51 2.98
C TYR A 67 8.56 -1.11 1.79
N VAL A 68 8.92 -0.70 0.58
CA VAL A 68 8.47 -1.34 -0.65
C VAL A 68 9.36 -2.53 -0.90
N THR A 69 8.90 -3.73 -0.56
CA THR A 69 9.74 -4.95 -0.61
C THR A 69 9.69 -5.64 -1.96
N ARG A 70 8.61 -5.47 -2.73
CA ARG A 70 8.51 -5.89 -4.13
C ARG A 70 7.62 -4.94 -4.92
N LEU A 71 8.01 -4.65 -6.16
CA LEU A 71 7.23 -3.84 -7.07
C LEU A 71 7.31 -4.39 -8.50
N ARG A 72 6.16 -4.83 -9.04
CA ARG A 72 6.02 -5.12 -10.47
C ARG A 72 4.87 -4.28 -11.02
N PRO A 73 5.16 -3.21 -11.78
CA PRO A 73 4.15 -2.31 -12.31
C PRO A 73 2.96 -3.03 -12.94
N GLY A 74 1.75 -2.70 -12.49
CA GLY A 74 0.49 -3.27 -12.97
C GLY A 74 0.19 -4.70 -12.52
N ALA A 75 1.04 -5.33 -11.70
CA ALA A 75 0.89 -6.75 -11.34
C ALA A 75 1.07 -7.05 -9.85
N LEU A 76 2.02 -6.40 -9.16
CA LEU A 76 2.36 -6.73 -7.77
C LEU A 76 2.87 -5.51 -7.02
N LEU A 77 2.34 -5.32 -5.82
CA LEU A 77 2.89 -4.46 -4.78
C LEU A 77 3.02 -5.26 -3.48
N ALA A 78 4.20 -5.25 -2.86
CA ALA A 78 4.40 -5.79 -1.52
C ALA A 78 5.05 -4.76 -0.61
N LEU A 79 4.49 -4.61 0.59
CA LEU A 79 4.91 -3.65 1.60
C LEU A 79 5.20 -4.34 2.94
N GLU A 80 6.18 -3.84 3.66
CA GLU A 80 6.41 -4.17 5.07
C GLU A 80 6.39 -2.91 5.91
N THR A 81 5.57 -2.88 6.96
CA THR A 81 5.56 -1.76 7.91
C THR A 81 6.22 -2.17 9.22
N ARG A 82 7.10 -1.32 9.75
CA ARG A 82 7.85 -1.57 10.98
C ARG A 82 7.73 -0.44 11.99
N VAL A 83 7.55 -0.77 13.26
CA VAL A 83 7.60 0.18 14.39
C VAL A 83 8.83 -0.15 15.23
N ARG A 84 9.81 0.77 15.31
CA ARG A 84 11.07 0.56 16.06
C ARG A 84 11.71 -0.80 15.72
N ASP A 85 11.91 -1.04 14.42
CA ASP A 85 12.46 -2.28 13.83
C ASP A 85 11.61 -3.55 13.96
N LYS A 86 10.45 -3.50 14.63
CA LYS A 86 9.55 -4.65 14.73
C LYS A 86 8.56 -4.62 13.57
N LEU A 87 8.53 -5.70 12.80
CA LEU A 87 7.52 -5.93 11.76
C LEU A 87 6.12 -5.97 12.37
N VAL A 88 5.24 -5.09 11.90
CA VAL A 88 3.85 -4.97 12.38
C VAL A 88 2.82 -5.32 11.31
N LEU A 89 3.14 -5.12 10.04
CA LEU A 89 2.25 -5.38 8.92
C LEU A 89 3.03 -5.84 7.69
N MET A 90 2.45 -6.80 6.97
CA MET A 90 2.90 -7.22 5.64
C MET A 90 1.70 -7.16 4.70
N ASP A 91 1.78 -6.34 3.67
CA ASP A 91 0.75 -6.23 2.66
C ASP A 91 1.27 -6.80 1.34
N ARG A 92 0.41 -7.51 0.63
CA ARG A 92 0.67 -7.99 -0.72
C ARG A 92 -0.58 -7.82 -1.56
N VAL A 93 -0.48 -7.00 -2.59
CA VAL A 93 -1.54 -6.74 -3.55
C VAL A 93 -1.11 -7.31 -4.90
N GLU A 94 -1.95 -8.19 -5.44
CA GLU A 94 -1.80 -8.73 -6.79
C GLU A 94 -2.91 -8.20 -7.68
N LEU A 95 -2.53 -7.78 -8.87
CA LEU A 95 -3.45 -7.26 -9.88
C LEU A 95 -3.45 -8.22 -11.05
N ALA A 96 -4.63 -8.69 -11.40
CA ALA A 96 -4.86 -9.48 -12.59
C ALA A 96 -6.02 -8.86 -13.37
N PRO A 97 -6.00 -8.89 -14.72
CA PRO A 97 -7.18 -8.58 -15.50
C PRO A 97 -8.31 -9.52 -15.08
N SER A 98 -9.47 -8.96 -14.73
CA SER A 98 -10.64 -9.81 -14.55
C SER A 98 -10.97 -10.46 -15.89
N SER A 99 -11.31 -11.75 -15.88
CA SER A 99 -11.57 -12.54 -17.09
C SER A 99 -12.86 -12.15 -17.82
N GLY A 100 -13.46 -11.00 -17.48
CA GLY A 100 -14.73 -10.55 -18.02
C GLY A 100 -15.85 -11.48 -17.58
N GLY A 101 -16.54 -11.13 -16.49
CA GLY A 101 -17.94 -11.50 -16.39
C GLY A 101 -18.65 -10.95 -17.62
N ARG A 102 -19.17 -11.82 -18.49
CA ARG A 102 -20.04 -11.46 -19.60
C ARG A 102 -21.12 -10.48 -19.10
N GLY A 103 -21.26 -9.32 -19.73
CA GLY A 103 -22.47 -8.52 -19.63
C GLY A 103 -22.27 -7.01 -19.70
N ALA A 104 -22.23 -6.49 -20.93
CA ALA A 104 -23.19 -5.50 -21.43
C ALA A 104 -23.06 -5.42 -22.96
#